data_AF-A0A6L7SRB3-F1
#
_entry.id   AF-A0A6L7SRB3-F1
#
_cell.length_a   1.000
_cell.length_b   1.000
_cell.length_c   1.000
_cell.angle_alpha   90.00
_cell.angle_beta   90.00
_cell.angle_gamma   90.00
#
_symmetry.space_group_name_H-M   'P 1'
#
loop_
_entity.id
_entity.type
_entity.pdbx_description
1 polymer ?
#
loop_
_entity_poly.entity_id
_entity_poly.type
_entity_poly.pdbx_seq_one_letter_code
_entity_poly.pdbx_strand_id
1 'polypeptide(L)'
;MPSTISELLDVAHLRLIGMVPWGEPPEYAESGVYIISLSDDPDSNSRIWRKAPIDHDVLKRWLLQVPEMKLDDQINPSTDALASRLAKFWLPDESILYIGQSKQTRKRVKQYYRTPIGRSSPHRGGHWIKTLHVLKETFVYFAESPNPKESEFMLQDAFVKRVSSATQMRLELPLPFANLELSGKRKKHGLSRQAS
;
A
#
# COMPACT_ATOMS: atom_id res chain seq x y z
N MET A 1 0.18 -7.36 18.19
CA MET A 1 -0.88 -6.35 18.05
C MET A 1 -0.63 -5.65 16.73
N PRO A 2 -1.67 -5.32 15.96
CA PRO A 2 -1.53 -4.48 14.77
C PRO A 2 -0.72 -3.23 15.07
N SER A 3 0.17 -2.83 14.16
CA SER A 3 1.10 -1.71 14.41
C SER A 3 0.42 -0.38 14.15
N THR A 4 0.66 0.59 15.03
CA THR A 4 0.33 2.00 14.76
C THR A 4 1.43 2.63 13.89
N ILE A 5 1.16 3.81 13.34
CA ILE A 5 2.14 4.54 12.53
C ILE A 5 3.31 4.98 13.39
N SER A 6 3.03 5.52 14.59
CA SER A 6 4.06 5.94 15.55
C SER A 6 4.97 4.79 15.94
N GLU A 7 4.41 3.60 16.28
CA GLU A 7 5.20 2.42 16.63
C GLU A 7 6.14 1.97 15.50
N LEU A 8 5.71 2.06 14.24
CA LEU A 8 6.59 1.75 13.12
C LEU A 8 7.71 2.79 13.00
N LEU A 9 7.37 4.09 13.05
CA LEU A 9 8.35 5.17 12.94
C LEU A 9 9.40 5.11 14.06
N ASP A 10 8.98 4.76 15.28
CA ASP A 10 9.87 4.59 16.43
C ASP A 10 10.94 3.52 16.20
N VAL A 11 10.60 2.40 15.54
CA VAL A 11 11.56 1.33 15.20
C VAL A 11 12.66 1.83 14.26
N ALA A 12 12.32 2.77 13.38
CA ALA A 12 13.28 3.40 12.46
C ALA A 12 13.88 4.70 13.01
N HIS A 13 13.59 5.07 14.26
CA HIS A 13 13.99 6.33 14.88
C HIS A 13 13.63 7.57 14.05
N LEU A 14 12.46 7.54 13.40
CA LEU A 14 11.99 8.62 12.54
C LEU A 14 10.98 9.49 13.27
N ARG A 15 11.09 10.80 13.07
CA ARG A 15 10.09 11.76 13.53
C ARG A 15 9.01 11.94 12.48
N LEU A 16 7.75 11.76 12.88
CA LEU A 16 6.61 12.14 12.05
C LEU A 16 6.65 13.66 11.77
N ILE A 17 6.60 14.03 10.50
CA ILE A 17 6.56 15.43 10.07
C ILE A 17 5.10 15.90 9.97
N GLY A 18 4.23 15.06 9.41
CA GLY A 18 2.82 15.39 9.29
C GLY A 18 2.00 14.35 8.54
N MET A 19 0.75 14.74 8.28
CA MET A 19 -0.27 13.95 7.63
C MET A 19 -1.06 14.85 6.67
N VAL A 20 -1.49 14.28 5.54
CA VAL A 20 -2.49 14.90 4.67
C VAL A 20 -3.56 13.88 4.27
N PRO A 21 -4.81 14.29 4.02
CA PRO A 21 -5.80 13.43 3.38
C PRO A 21 -5.33 12.93 2.00
N TRP A 22 -5.84 11.79 1.57
CA TRP A 22 -5.58 11.30 0.22
C TRP A 22 -6.01 12.30 -0.85
N GLY A 23 -5.14 12.49 -1.85
CA GLY A 23 -5.36 13.43 -2.95
C GLY A 23 -4.74 14.80 -2.68
N GLU A 24 -4.39 15.10 -1.43
CA GLU A 24 -3.68 16.32 -1.07
C GLU A 24 -2.16 16.08 -1.10
N PRO A 25 -1.38 16.98 -1.72
CA PRO A 25 0.07 16.87 -1.71
C PRO A 25 0.63 17.39 -0.37
N PRO A 26 1.56 16.67 0.27
CA PRO A 26 2.21 17.19 1.48
C PRO A 26 3.05 18.42 1.14
N GLU A 27 3.20 19.33 2.10
CA GLU A 27 4.14 20.45 1.99
C GLU A 27 5.59 19.96 2.01
N TYR A 28 5.87 18.92 2.80
CA TYR A 28 7.18 18.29 2.91
C TYR A 28 7.66 17.71 1.58
N ALA A 29 8.76 18.28 1.07
CA ALA A 29 9.30 17.96 -0.25
C ALA A 29 10.60 17.15 -0.22
N GLU A 30 11.20 16.97 0.96
CA GLU A 30 12.53 16.36 1.11
C GLU A 30 12.47 14.82 1.12
N SER A 31 13.65 14.22 1.30
CA SER A 31 13.84 12.78 1.39
C SER A 31 13.15 12.20 2.63
N GLY A 32 12.51 11.06 2.49
CA GLY A 32 11.70 10.50 3.54
C GLY A 32 10.98 9.21 3.19
N VAL A 33 10.12 8.81 4.12
CA VAL A 33 9.15 7.73 3.97
C VAL A 33 7.75 8.31 4.03
N TYR A 34 6.80 7.62 3.41
CA TYR A 34 5.38 7.92 3.52
C TYR A 34 4.59 6.64 3.75
N ILE A 35 3.57 6.74 4.59
CA ILE A 35 2.70 5.63 4.98
C ILE A 35 1.27 6.02 4.62
N ILE A 36 0.56 5.12 3.93
CA ILE A 36 -0.86 5.31 3.63
C ILE A 36 -1.64 4.45 4.61
N SER A 37 -2.54 5.07 5.36
CA SER A 37 -3.33 4.44 6.40
C SER A 37 -4.80 4.81 6.30
N LEU A 38 -5.66 3.93 6.81
CA LEU A 38 -7.06 4.21 7.09
C LEU A 38 -7.23 5.07 8.35
N SER A 39 -6.33 4.94 9.33
CA SER A 39 -6.38 5.71 10.56
C SER A 39 -6.01 7.17 10.29
N ASP A 40 -6.72 8.09 10.93
CA ASP A 40 -6.42 9.53 10.97
C ASP A 40 -5.61 9.93 12.21
N ASP A 41 -5.37 8.98 13.12
CA ASP A 41 -4.54 9.13 14.30
C ASP A 41 -3.29 8.21 14.19
N PRO A 42 -2.06 8.76 14.23
CA PRO A 42 -0.84 7.97 14.10
C PRO A 42 -0.61 7.00 15.26
N ASP A 43 -1.20 7.24 16.43
CA ASP A 43 -1.10 6.42 17.64
C ASP A 43 -2.22 5.38 17.74
N SER A 44 -3.06 5.27 16.71
CA SER A 44 -4.22 4.39 16.69
C SER A 44 -4.26 3.51 15.45
N ASN A 45 -4.71 2.27 15.64
CA ASN A 45 -5.06 1.36 14.56
C ASN A 45 -6.59 1.37 14.36
N SER A 46 -7.11 2.49 13.86
CA SER A 46 -8.54 2.73 13.71
C SER A 46 -9.02 2.65 12.26
N ARG A 47 -10.35 2.75 12.05
CA ARG A 47 -11.02 2.77 10.73
C ARG A 47 -10.72 1.54 9.85
N ILE A 48 -10.41 0.42 10.50
CA ILE A 48 -10.13 -0.86 9.86
C ILE A 48 -11.41 -1.47 9.24
N TRP A 49 -11.23 -2.21 8.16
CA TRP A 49 -12.33 -2.86 7.45
C TRP A 49 -12.22 -4.39 7.57
N ARG A 50 -13.28 -5.04 8.06
CA ARG A 50 -13.32 -6.52 8.16
C ARG A 50 -13.25 -7.22 6.81
N LYS A 51 -13.73 -6.57 5.75
CA LYS A 51 -13.69 -7.05 4.37
C LYS A 51 -12.95 -6.02 3.51
N ALA A 52 -12.20 -6.50 2.52
CA ALA A 52 -11.51 -5.64 1.58
C ALA A 52 -12.51 -4.70 0.87
N PRO A 53 -12.36 -3.37 0.97
CA PRO A 53 -13.28 -2.43 0.34
C PRO A 53 -12.94 -2.25 -1.15
N ILE A 54 -12.99 -3.34 -1.92
CA ILE A 54 -12.63 -3.38 -3.35
C ILE A 54 -13.69 -2.68 -4.20
N ASP A 55 -13.25 -1.83 -5.12
CA ASP A 55 -14.05 -1.13 -6.13
C ASP A 55 -14.06 -1.93 -7.44
N HIS A 56 -15.20 -2.55 -7.77
CA HIS A 56 -15.33 -3.40 -8.94
C HIS A 56 -15.28 -2.60 -10.26
N ASP A 57 -15.72 -1.34 -10.26
CA ASP A 57 -15.66 -0.48 -11.45
C ASP A 57 -14.22 -0.06 -11.76
N VAL A 58 -13.41 0.18 -10.74
CA VAL A 58 -11.96 0.37 -10.91
C VAL A 58 -11.31 -0.89 -11.46
N LEU A 59 -11.65 -2.08 -10.94
CA LEU A 59 -11.09 -3.33 -11.46
C LEU A 59 -11.47 -3.60 -12.92
N LYS A 60 -12.73 -3.34 -13.31
CA LYS A 60 -13.17 -3.43 -14.70
C LYS A 60 -12.37 -2.50 -15.61
N ARG A 61 -12.15 -1.24 -15.20
CA ARG A 61 -11.31 -0.29 -15.94
C ARG A 61 -9.85 -0.74 -16.03
N TRP A 62 -9.31 -1.33 -14.96
CA TRP A 62 -7.94 -1.83 -14.95
C TRP A 62 -7.73 -2.98 -15.95
N LEU A 63 -8.67 -3.92 -16.00
CA LEU A 63 -8.64 -5.04 -16.97
C LEU A 63 -8.75 -4.54 -18.41
N LEU A 64 -9.58 -3.52 -18.67
CA LEU A 64 -9.66 -2.89 -20.00
C LEU A 64 -8.37 -2.14 -20.38
N GLN A 65 -7.72 -1.51 -19.41
CA GLN A 65 -6.47 -0.76 -19.61
C GLN A 65 -5.26 -1.68 -19.85
N VAL A 66 -5.31 -2.92 -19.35
CA VAL A 66 -4.21 -3.89 -19.39
C VAL A 66 -4.74 -5.24 -19.85
N PRO A 67 -5.13 -5.38 -21.14
CA PRO A 67 -5.74 -6.61 -21.66
C PRO A 67 -4.81 -7.84 -21.58
N GLU A 68 -3.50 -7.63 -21.50
CA GLU A 68 -2.50 -8.67 -21.33
C GLU A 68 -2.34 -9.17 -19.88
N MET A 69 -3.11 -8.63 -18.92
CA MET A 69 -3.06 -9.04 -17.52
C MET A 69 -3.35 -10.53 -17.39
N LYS A 70 -2.57 -11.20 -16.54
CA LYS A 70 -2.81 -12.59 -16.17
C LYS A 70 -3.01 -12.77 -14.68
N LEU A 71 -3.79 -13.79 -14.33
CA LEU A 71 -4.00 -14.28 -12.98
C LEU A 71 -3.68 -15.79 -12.96
N ASP A 72 -2.65 -16.19 -12.21
CA ASP A 72 -2.12 -17.57 -12.21
C ASP A 72 -1.88 -18.09 -13.63
N ASP A 73 -1.20 -17.28 -14.44
CA ASP A 73 -0.89 -17.54 -15.85
C ASP A 73 -2.10 -17.63 -16.80
N GLN A 74 -3.33 -17.55 -16.28
CA GLN A 74 -4.54 -17.44 -17.09
C GLN A 74 -4.74 -16.02 -17.59
N ILE A 75 -5.01 -15.88 -18.88
CA ILE A 75 -5.31 -14.59 -19.54
C ILE A 75 -6.76 -14.17 -19.27
N ASN A 76 -7.06 -12.88 -19.46
CA ASN A 76 -8.41 -12.32 -19.35
C ASN A 76 -9.13 -12.68 -18.03
N PRO A 77 -8.53 -12.44 -16.85
CA PRO A 77 -9.21 -12.70 -15.59
C PRO A 77 -10.51 -11.88 -15.49
N SER A 78 -11.56 -12.48 -14.93
CA SER A 78 -12.81 -11.77 -14.65
C SER A 78 -12.60 -10.75 -13.52
N THR A 79 -13.46 -9.72 -13.48
CA THR A 79 -13.48 -8.75 -12.39
C THR A 79 -13.63 -9.42 -11.02
N ASP A 80 -14.51 -10.42 -10.91
CA ASP A 80 -14.74 -11.16 -9.66
C ASP A 80 -13.55 -12.01 -9.24
N ALA A 81 -12.86 -12.65 -10.20
CA ALA A 81 -11.65 -13.42 -9.93
C ALA A 81 -10.52 -12.51 -9.43
N LEU A 82 -10.38 -11.32 -10.03
CA LEU A 82 -9.42 -10.31 -9.61
C LEU A 82 -9.76 -9.74 -8.22
N ALA A 83 -11.03 -9.40 -7.97
CA ALA A 83 -11.50 -8.92 -6.67
C ALA A 83 -11.23 -9.96 -5.57
N SER A 84 -11.62 -11.21 -5.84
CA SER A 84 -11.38 -12.35 -4.94
C SER A 84 -9.89 -12.56 -4.69
N ARG A 85 -9.04 -12.38 -5.71
CA ARG A 85 -7.58 -12.46 -5.54
C ARG A 85 -7.05 -11.37 -4.62
N LEU A 86 -7.41 -10.12 -4.87
CA LEU A 86 -6.92 -8.99 -4.06
C LEU A 86 -7.39 -9.11 -2.61
N ALA A 87 -8.65 -9.49 -2.39
CA ALA A 87 -9.21 -9.67 -1.06
C ALA A 87 -8.44 -10.69 -0.20
N LYS A 88 -7.79 -11.70 -0.81
CA LYS A 88 -6.93 -12.65 -0.07
C LYS A 88 -5.72 -11.97 0.58
N PHE A 89 -5.31 -10.78 0.15
CA PHE A 89 -4.18 -10.05 0.72
C PHE A 89 -4.61 -8.89 1.62
N TRP A 90 -5.91 -8.73 1.85
CA TRP A 90 -6.43 -7.77 2.81
C TRP A 90 -6.14 -8.24 4.24
N LEU A 91 -5.82 -7.30 5.12
CA LEU A 91 -5.53 -7.52 6.53
C LEU A 91 -6.67 -6.85 7.33
N PRO A 92 -7.63 -7.63 7.86
CA PRO A 92 -8.88 -7.07 8.39
C PRO A 92 -8.72 -6.30 9.70
N ASP A 93 -7.55 -6.43 10.33
CA ASP A 93 -7.16 -5.85 11.60
C ASP A 93 -6.04 -4.82 11.47
N GLU A 94 -5.66 -4.40 10.26
CA GLU A 94 -4.59 -3.43 10.01
C GLU A 94 -5.13 -2.19 9.28
N SER A 95 -4.74 -1.01 9.76
CA SER A 95 -5.07 0.27 9.13
C SER A 95 -4.03 0.68 8.07
N ILE A 96 -2.79 0.22 8.19
CA ILE A 96 -1.69 0.56 7.30
C ILE A 96 -1.80 -0.24 5.99
N LEU A 97 -1.95 0.48 4.88
CA LEU A 97 -2.20 -0.10 3.56
C LEU A 97 -0.96 -0.11 2.67
N TYR A 98 -0.05 0.85 2.85
CA TYR A 98 1.18 0.95 2.07
C TYR A 98 2.27 1.71 2.80
N ILE A 99 3.52 1.27 2.64
CA ILE A 99 4.73 1.95 3.13
C ILE A 99 5.65 2.17 1.95
N GLY A 100 6.07 3.41 1.70
CA GLY A 100 6.90 3.79 0.58
C GLY A 100 8.04 4.74 0.95
N GLN A 101 9.13 4.68 0.18
CA GLN A 101 10.23 5.66 0.25
C GLN A 101 10.22 6.70 -0.87
N SER A 102 10.84 7.85 -0.61
CA SER A 102 11.10 8.87 -1.62
C SER A 102 12.34 9.72 -1.33
N LYS A 103 13.02 10.17 -2.38
CA LYS A 103 13.98 11.28 -2.31
C LYS A 103 13.32 12.67 -2.38
N GLN A 104 12.08 12.73 -2.84
CA GLN A 104 11.27 13.96 -2.95
C GLN A 104 9.82 13.63 -2.62
N THR A 105 9.44 13.72 -1.35
CA THR A 105 8.18 13.14 -0.83
C THR A 105 6.96 13.73 -1.52
N ARG A 106 6.80 15.06 -1.53
CA ARG A 106 5.73 15.76 -2.27
C ARG A 106 5.62 15.34 -3.73
N LYS A 107 6.74 15.27 -4.47
CA LYS A 107 6.72 14.87 -5.88
C LYS A 107 6.23 13.44 -6.05
N ARG A 108 6.70 12.53 -5.19
CA ARG A 108 6.35 11.12 -5.21
C ARG A 108 4.88 10.88 -4.91
N VAL A 109 4.34 11.56 -3.89
CA VAL A 109 2.92 11.50 -3.54
C VAL A 109 2.04 12.08 -4.67
N LYS A 110 2.42 13.22 -5.26
CA LYS A 110 1.73 13.77 -6.45
C LYS A 110 1.73 12.81 -7.64
N GLN A 111 2.88 12.18 -7.93
CA GLN A 111 2.98 11.16 -8.97
C GLN A 111 2.04 10.00 -8.70
N TYR A 112 1.90 9.62 -7.44
CA TYR A 112 1.04 8.53 -7.05
C TYR A 112 -0.43 8.82 -7.35
N TYR A 113 -0.92 10.02 -7.06
CA TYR A 113 -2.31 10.42 -7.37
C TYR A 113 -2.60 10.49 -8.87
N ARG A 114 -1.69 11.07 -9.66
CA ARG A 114 -1.92 11.28 -11.10
C ARG A 114 -1.73 10.03 -11.95
N THR A 115 -0.97 9.04 -11.48
CA THR A 115 -0.72 7.82 -12.27
C THR A 115 -2.02 7.04 -12.37
N PRO A 116 -2.61 6.82 -13.55
CA PRO A 116 -3.84 6.04 -13.66
C PRO A 116 -3.63 4.58 -13.26
N ILE A 117 -4.72 3.89 -12.91
CA ILE A 117 -4.66 2.45 -12.71
C ILE A 117 -4.23 1.75 -14.02
N GLY A 118 -3.40 0.70 -13.98
CA GLY A 118 -2.86 0.02 -15.16
C GLY A 118 -1.68 0.71 -15.86
N ARG A 119 -1.19 1.85 -15.38
CA ARG A 119 0.01 2.51 -15.93
C ARG A 119 1.25 2.22 -15.09
N SER A 120 2.36 1.91 -15.77
CA SER A 120 3.65 1.58 -15.15
C SER A 120 4.43 2.82 -14.69
N SER A 121 4.10 3.99 -15.23
CA SER A 121 4.77 5.26 -14.96
C SER A 121 3.74 6.39 -14.79
N PRO A 122 4.07 7.48 -14.09
CA PRO A 122 5.35 7.78 -13.42
C PRO A 122 5.58 7.03 -12.10
N HIS A 123 4.59 6.31 -11.58
CA HIS A 123 4.73 5.57 -10.31
C HIS A 123 4.03 4.22 -10.33
N ARG A 124 4.81 3.15 -10.13
CA ARG A 124 4.34 1.77 -10.15
C ARG A 124 4.02 1.20 -8.75
N GLY A 125 4.70 1.67 -7.72
CA GLY A 125 4.58 1.13 -6.36
C GLY A 125 3.18 1.35 -5.78
N GLY A 126 2.71 0.48 -4.87
CA GLY A 126 1.46 0.69 -4.13
C GLY A 126 0.18 0.65 -4.95
N HIS A 127 0.26 0.40 -6.26
CA HIS A 127 -0.83 0.61 -7.20
C HIS A 127 -2.18 -0.04 -6.81
N TRP A 128 -2.15 -1.15 -6.08
CA TRP A 128 -3.34 -1.81 -5.53
C TRP A 128 -4.19 -0.92 -4.61
N ILE A 129 -3.63 0.11 -3.95
CA ILE A 129 -4.41 1.08 -3.16
C ILE A 129 -5.55 1.68 -3.96
N LYS A 130 -5.35 1.91 -5.27
CA LYS A 130 -6.36 2.53 -6.14
C LYS A 130 -7.55 1.63 -6.41
N THR A 131 -7.45 0.33 -6.09
CA THR A 131 -8.55 -0.63 -6.22
C THR A 131 -9.58 -0.53 -5.10
N LEU A 132 -9.40 0.39 -4.15
CA LEU A 132 -10.27 0.54 -2.99
C LEU A 132 -11.29 1.67 -3.19
N HIS A 133 -12.56 1.46 -2.83
CA HIS A 133 -13.58 2.52 -2.92
C HIS A 133 -13.49 3.55 -1.79
N VAL A 134 -12.80 3.21 -0.69
CA VAL A 134 -12.59 4.06 0.50
C VAL A 134 -11.38 4.99 0.39
N LEU A 135 -10.82 5.14 -0.82
CA LEU A 135 -9.53 5.80 -0.99
C LEU A 135 -9.52 7.25 -0.45
N LYS A 136 -10.64 7.96 -0.57
CA LYS A 136 -10.82 9.33 -0.04
C LYS A 136 -10.85 9.42 1.49
N GLU A 137 -10.97 8.28 2.17
CA GLU A 137 -10.97 8.17 3.63
C GLU A 137 -9.58 7.79 4.17
N THR A 138 -8.58 7.66 3.28
CA THR A 138 -7.20 7.35 3.68
C THR A 138 -6.36 8.60 3.85
N PHE A 139 -5.28 8.45 4.61
CA PHE A 139 -4.34 9.51 4.97
C PHE A 139 -2.93 9.12 4.55
N VAL A 140 -2.14 10.12 4.16
CA VAL A 140 -0.72 9.98 3.84
C VAL A 140 0.09 10.64 4.95
N TYR A 141 0.72 9.81 5.78
CA TYR A 141 1.70 10.22 6.78
C TYR A 141 3.07 10.29 6.14
N PHE A 142 3.91 11.22 6.58
CA PHE A 142 5.28 11.35 6.07
C PHE A 142 6.26 11.72 7.17
N ALA A 143 7.44 11.13 7.08
CA ALA A 143 8.54 11.33 8.02
C ALA A 143 9.84 11.60 7.25
N GLU A 144 10.67 12.48 7.79
CA GLU A 144 12.00 12.73 7.26
C GLU A 144 12.89 11.51 7.43
N SER A 145 13.69 11.19 6.42
CA SER A 145 14.68 10.12 6.53
C SER A 145 15.86 10.37 5.60
N PRO A 146 17.10 10.43 6.13
CA PRO A 146 18.31 10.58 5.33
C PRO A 146 18.63 9.31 4.52
N ASN A 147 18.24 8.13 5.01
CA ASN A 147 18.36 6.86 4.29
C ASN A 147 16.98 6.22 4.03
N PRO A 148 16.18 6.79 3.11
CA PRO A 148 14.76 6.43 2.97
C PRO A 148 14.55 4.97 2.52
N LYS A 149 15.54 4.36 1.85
CA LYS A 149 15.49 2.93 1.47
C LYS A 149 15.64 2.01 2.68
N GLU A 150 16.60 2.30 3.56
CA GLU A 150 16.80 1.53 4.80
C GLU A 150 15.61 1.70 5.73
N SER A 151 15.12 2.93 5.90
CA SER A 151 13.92 3.23 6.67
C SER A 151 12.70 2.46 6.16
N GLU A 152 12.40 2.49 4.85
CA GLU A 152 11.27 1.71 4.29
C GLU A 152 11.41 0.21 4.58
N PHE A 153 12.62 -0.35 4.47
CA PHE A 153 12.87 -1.74 4.83
C PHE A 153 12.57 -2.00 6.32
N MET A 154 13.09 -1.17 7.22
CA MET A 154 12.86 -1.31 8.67
C MET A 154 11.37 -1.24 9.01
N LEU A 155 10.63 -0.30 8.41
CA LEU A 155 9.20 -0.14 8.64
C LEU A 155 8.39 -1.35 8.11
N GLN A 156 8.70 -1.85 6.91
CA GLN A 156 8.02 -3.02 6.36
C GLN A 156 8.34 -4.31 7.13
N ASP A 157 9.60 -4.49 7.54
CA ASP A 157 10.02 -5.62 8.37
C ASP A 157 9.36 -5.57 9.76
N ALA A 158 9.31 -4.38 10.37
CA ALA A 158 8.62 -4.13 11.63
C ALA A 158 7.12 -4.43 11.55
N PHE A 159 6.46 -4.05 10.45
CA PHE A 159 5.05 -4.34 10.20
C PHE A 159 4.82 -5.85 10.11
N VAL A 160 5.57 -6.55 9.25
CA VAL A 160 5.43 -8.01 9.05
C VAL A 160 5.60 -8.80 10.35
N LYS A 161 6.50 -8.37 11.24
CA LYS A 161 6.73 -9.01 12.55
C LYS A 161 5.60 -8.78 13.56
N ARG A 162 4.77 -7.76 13.38
CA ARG A 162 3.77 -7.32 14.36
C ARG A 162 2.33 -7.65 13.99
N VAL A 163 2.05 -8.00 12.73
CA VAL A 163 0.72 -8.46 12.31
C VAL A 163 0.19 -9.58 13.20
N SER A 164 -1.13 -9.71 13.31
CA SER A 164 -1.75 -10.72 14.17
C SER A 164 -1.37 -12.15 13.79
N SER A 165 -1.41 -13.06 14.77
CA SER A 165 -1.18 -14.49 14.55
C SER A 165 -2.10 -15.08 13.49
N ALA A 166 -3.36 -14.61 13.41
CA ALA A 166 -4.31 -15.02 12.39
C ALA A 166 -3.82 -14.64 10.96
N THR A 167 -3.24 -13.45 10.81
CA THR A 167 -2.62 -13.02 9.54
C THR A 167 -1.34 -13.81 9.25
N GLN A 168 -0.49 -14.06 10.24
CA GLN A 168 0.74 -14.86 10.07
C GLN A 168 0.47 -16.29 9.61
N MET A 169 -0.58 -16.93 10.14
CA MET A 169 -0.98 -18.29 9.73
C MET A 169 -1.50 -18.35 8.30
N ARG A 170 -2.08 -17.24 7.80
CA ARG A 170 -2.76 -17.18 6.50
C ARG A 170 -1.83 -16.77 5.36
N LEU A 171 -0.82 -15.94 5.64
CA LEU A 171 0.04 -15.34 4.61
C LEU A 171 1.52 -15.60 4.90
N GLU A 172 2.23 -16.15 3.92
CA GLU A 172 3.68 -16.35 3.97
C GLU A 172 4.46 -15.02 4.07
N LEU A 173 3.93 -13.96 3.44
CA LEU A 173 4.52 -12.62 3.46
C LEU A 173 3.41 -11.57 3.71
N PRO A 174 3.08 -11.29 4.98
CA PRO A 174 1.96 -10.41 5.37
C PRO A 174 2.35 -8.93 5.28
N LEU A 175 2.73 -8.48 4.08
CA LEU A 175 2.99 -7.07 3.80
C LEU A 175 1.71 -6.24 3.85
N PRO A 176 1.81 -4.91 4.06
CA PRO A 176 0.68 -4.00 3.85
C PRO A 176 0.01 -4.27 2.50
N PHE A 177 -1.30 -4.06 2.43
CA PHE A 177 -2.15 -4.51 1.31
C PHE A 177 -1.50 -4.28 -0.06
N ALA A 178 -0.95 -3.09 -0.29
CA ALA A 178 -0.40 -2.69 -1.58
C ALA A 178 1.14 -2.77 -1.72
N ASN A 179 1.87 -3.18 -0.68
CA ASN A 179 3.27 -3.56 -0.81
C ASN A 179 3.34 -4.98 -1.41
N LEU A 180 4.17 -5.15 -2.45
CA LEU A 180 4.26 -6.42 -3.20
C LEU A 180 5.57 -7.17 -2.99
N GLU A 181 6.57 -6.53 -2.38
CA GLU A 181 7.91 -7.10 -2.19
C GLU A 181 8.53 -6.55 -0.90
N LEU A 182 9.34 -7.37 -0.23
CA LEU A 182 10.23 -7.00 0.87
C LEU A 182 11.56 -7.72 0.67
N SER A 183 12.65 -6.97 0.49
CA SER A 183 14.01 -7.49 0.32
C SER A 183 14.13 -8.65 -0.67
N GLY A 184 13.55 -8.49 -1.86
CA GLY A 184 13.57 -9.49 -2.93
C GLY A 184 12.52 -10.61 -2.78
N LYS A 185 11.92 -10.80 -1.59
CA LYS A 185 10.79 -11.73 -1.41
C LYS A 185 9.50 -11.08 -1.88
N ARG A 186 8.79 -11.75 -2.79
CA ARG A 186 7.55 -11.23 -3.39
C ARG A 186 6.31 -11.86 -2.80
N LYS A 187 5.27 -11.04 -2.63
CA LYS A 187 3.92 -11.49 -2.31
C LYS A 187 3.45 -12.43 -3.43
N LYS A 188 3.08 -13.67 -3.09
CA LYS A 188 2.62 -14.69 -4.06
C LYS A 188 1.20 -14.43 -4.54
N HIS A 189 1.01 -13.33 -5.26
CA HIS A 189 -0.31 -12.87 -5.69
C HIS A 189 -0.76 -13.39 -7.05
N GLY A 190 0.12 -14.03 -7.83
CA GLY A 190 -0.22 -14.66 -9.11
C GLY A 190 -0.62 -13.69 -10.25
N LEU A 191 -0.61 -12.38 -10.01
CA LEU A 191 -0.85 -11.39 -11.05
C LEU A 191 0.44 -11.14 -11.83
N SER A 192 0.37 -11.14 -13.16
CA SER A 192 1.46 -10.69 -14.01
C SER A 192 0.95 -9.73 -15.08
N ARG A 193 1.87 -8.92 -15.64
CA ARG A 193 1.56 -7.86 -16.61
C ARG A 193 0.45 -6.92 -16.10
N GLN A 194 0.67 -6.40 -14.90
CA GLN A 194 -0.30 -5.57 -14.17
C GLN A 194 -0.38 -4.12 -14.69
N ALA A 195 0.54 -3.72 -15.56
CA ALA A 195 0.61 -2.36 -16.08
C ALA A 195 1.29 -2.34 -17.44
N SER A 196 0.85 -1.40 -18.27
CA SER A 196 1.45 -1.04 -19.57
C SER A 196 2.26 0.26 -19.52
#